data_AF-A0A3E0WKA3-F1
#
_entry.id   AF-A0A3E0WKA3-F1
#
_cell.length_a   1.000
_cell.length_b   1.000
_cell.length_c   1.000
_cell.angle_alpha   90.00
_cell.angle_beta   90.00
_cell.angle_gamma   90.00
#
_symmetry.space_group_name_H-M   'P 1'
#
loop_
_entity.id
_entity.type
_entity.pdbx_description
1 polymer ?
#
loop_
_entity_poly.entity_id
_entity_poly.type
_entity_poly.pdbx_seq_one_letter_code
_entity_poly.pdbx_strand_id
1 'polypeptide(L)' 'MKGQYAVLRILIAGFLLYVAWPFIPQSVTSIEQLFWGSWLFLFLLVIGANIASLLQMIQPPIMEQKREKQRKTYNH' A
#
# COMPACT_ATOMS: atom_id res chain seq x y z
N MET A 1 5.83 11.30 9.74
CA MET A 1 4.80 11.46 8.68
C MET A 1 4.80 10.29 7.67
N LYS A 2 4.74 9.03 8.11
CA LYS A 2 4.96 7.87 7.20
C LYS A 2 3.74 7.46 6.36
N GLY A 3 2.52 7.90 6.67
CA GLY A 3 1.30 7.52 5.93
C GLY A 3 0.49 8.67 5.33
N GLN A 4 0.98 9.91 5.36
CA GLN A 4 0.22 11.08 4.92
C GLN A 4 -0.17 11.04 3.42
N TYR A 5 0.59 10.29 2.62
CA TYR A 5 0.32 10.10 1.19
C TYR A 5 -0.11 8.67 0.83
N ALA A 6 -0.32 7.79 1.82
CA ALA A 6 -0.68 6.40 1.54
C ALA A 6 -2.06 6.29 0.87
N VAL A 7 -3.04 7.08 1.33
CA VAL A 7 -4.37 7.18 0.70
C VAL A 7 -4.26 7.68 -0.73
N LEU A 8 -3.49 8.75 -0.96
CA LEU A 8 -3.25 9.30 -2.30
C LEU A 8 -2.64 8.25 -3.25
N ARG A 9 -1.66 7.46 -2.77
CA ARG A 9 -1.05 6.38 -3.56
C ARG A 9 -2.04 5.28 -3.91
N ILE A 10 -2.94 4.91 -3.00
CA ILE A 10 -4.00 3.92 -3.27
C ILE A 10 -5.00 4.46 -4.29
N LEU A 11 -5.40 5.73 -4.18
CA LEU A 11 -6.29 6.38 -5.15
C LEU A 11 -5.67 6.42 -6.55
N ILE A 12 -4.38 6.80 -6.64
CA ILE A 12 -3.64 6.80 -7.91
C ILE A 12 -3.53 5.39 -8.48
N ALA A 13 -3.22 4.38 -7.65
CA ALA A 13 -3.19 3.00 -8.09
C ALA A 13 -4.55 2.57 -8.66
N GLY A 14 -5.65 2.84 -7.95
CA GLY A 14 -7.01 2.56 -8.42
C GLY A 14 -7.35 3.27 -9.73
N PHE A 15 -6.93 4.53 -9.88
CA PHE A 15 -7.08 5.28 -11.12
C PHE A 15 -6.34 4.63 -12.28
N LEU A 16 -5.08 4.22 -12.08
CA LEU A 16 -4.30 3.52 -13.09
C LEU A 16 -4.93 2.18 -13.48
N LEU A 17 -5.50 1.45 -12.52
CA LEU A 17 -6.26 0.22 -12.80
C LEU A 17 -7.50 0.49 -13.63
N TYR A 18 -8.26 1.54 -13.30
CA TYR A 18 -9.43 1.92 -14.08
C TYR A 18 -9.07 2.22 -15.55
N VAL A 19 -7.98 2.96 -15.77
CA VAL A 19 -7.48 3.27 -17.13
C VAL A 19 -7.00 2.00 -17.84
N ALA A 20 -6.33 1.09 -17.14
CA ALA A 20 -5.83 -0.16 -17.70
C ALA A 20 -6.93 -1.19 -18.00
N TRP A 21 -8.04 -1.16 -17.26
CA TRP A 21 -9.11 -2.16 -17.30
C TRP A 21 -9.61 -2.56 -18.70
N PRO A 22 -9.91 -1.64 -19.64
CA PRO A 22 -10.38 -2.01 -20.97
C PRO A 22 -9.32 -2.72 -21.82
N PHE A 23 -8.03 -2.57 -21.52
CA PHE A 23 -6.93 -3.14 -22.31
C PHE A 23 -6.58 -4.57 -21.88
N ILE A 24 -6.81 -4.92 -20.61
CA ILE A 24 -6.57 -6.27 -20.08
C ILE A 24 -7.32 -7.36 -20.87
N PRO A 25 -8.64 -7.27 -21.13
CA PRO A 25 -9.37 -8.31 -21.88
C PRO A 25 -9.07 -8.33 -23.37
N GLN A 26 -8.35 -7.32 -23.90
CA GLN A 26 -7.94 -7.28 -25.31
C GLN A 26 -6.62 -8.03 -25.57
N SER A 27 -6.01 -8.60 -24.54
CA SER A 27 -4.77 -9.37 -24.68
C SER A 27 -5.00 -10.69 -25.42
N VAL A 28 -4.56 -10.73 -26.68
CA VAL A 28 -4.73 -11.88 -27.59
C VAL A 28 -3.49 -12.76 -27.63
N THR A 29 -2.31 -12.18 -27.41
CA THR A 29 -1.04 -12.91 -27.45
C THR A 29 -0.59 -13.35 -26.06
N SER A 30 0.18 -14.44 -25.99
CA SER A 30 0.75 -14.94 -24.73
C SER A 30 1.65 -13.91 -24.03
N ILE A 31 2.34 -13.07 -24.82
CA ILE A 31 3.21 -12.00 -24.30
C ILE A 31 2.37 -10.91 -23.62
N GLU A 32 1.27 -10.48 -24.24
CA GLU A 32 0.36 -9.49 -23.64
C GLU A 32 -0.29 -10.02 -22.36
N GLN A 33 -0.68 -11.30 -22.35
CA GLN A 33 -1.23 -11.94 -21.16
C GLN A 33 -0.21 -11.98 -20.00
N LEU A 34 1.06 -12.32 -20.30
CA LEU A 34 2.13 -12.30 -19.31
C LEU A 34 2.40 -10.90 -18.79
N PHE A 35 2.39 -9.90 -19.67
CA PHE A 35 2.55 -8.49 -19.32
C PHE A 35 1.44 -8.04 -18.36
N TRP A 36 0.17 -8.24 -18.72
CA TRP A 36 -0.96 -7.83 -17.89
C TRP A 36 -1.03 -8.60 -16.57
N GLY A 37 -0.70 -9.90 -16.57
CA GLY A 37 -0.59 -10.70 -15.36
C GLY A 37 0.48 -10.16 -14.41
N SER A 38 1.66 -9.83 -14.94
CA SER A 38 2.77 -9.25 -14.17
C SER A 38 2.42 -7.85 -13.64
N TRP A 39 1.75 -7.05 -14.47
CA TRP A 39 1.26 -5.72 -14.12
C TRP A 39 0.23 -5.78 -12.97
N LEU A 40 -0.73 -6.71 -13.03
CA LEU A 40 -1.72 -6.94 -11.96
C LEU A 40 -1.06 -7.42 -10.67
N PHE A 41 -0.07 -8.31 -10.77
CA PHE A 41 0.70 -8.75 -9.61
C PHE A 41 1.43 -7.59 -8.92
N LEU A 42 2.08 -6.72 -9.71
CA LEU A 42 2.77 -5.54 -9.19
C LEU A 42 1.77 -4.56 -8.56
N PHE A 43 0.61 -4.36 -9.18
CA PHE A 43 -0.48 -3.56 -8.62
C PHE A 43 -0.93 -4.05 -7.24
N LEU A 44 -1.09 -5.37 -7.05
CA LEU A 44 -1.43 -5.96 -5.76
C LEU A 44 -0.34 -5.70 -4.70
N LEU A 45 0.95 -5.81 -5.07
CA LEU A 45 2.05 -5.49 -4.16
C LEU A 45 2.03 -4.02 -3.73
N VAL A 46 1.79 -3.10 -4.65
CA VAL A 46 1.70 -1.65 -4.36
C VAL A 46 0.54 -1.36 -3.42
N ILE A 47 -0.65 -1.91 -3.69
CA ILE A 47 -1.80 -1.74 -2.79
C ILE A 47 -1.52 -2.35 -1.42
N GLY A 48 -1.03 -3.58 -1.37
CA GLY A 48 -0.74 -4.29 -0.12
C GLY A 48 0.26 -3.54 0.76
N ALA A 49 1.35 -3.03 0.17
CA ALA A 49 2.35 -2.25 0.91
C ALA A 49 1.79 -0.93 1.45
N ASN A 50 0.97 -0.21 0.67
CA ASN A 50 0.36 1.04 1.13
C ASN A 50 -0.72 0.80 2.19
N ILE A 51 -1.51 -0.28 2.08
CA ILE A 51 -2.45 -0.70 3.13
C ILE A 51 -1.70 -1.08 4.41
N ALA A 52 -0.63 -1.86 4.31
CA ALA A 52 0.20 -2.22 5.46
C ALA A 52 0.80 -0.98 6.14
N SER A 53 1.23 0.02 5.37
CA SER A 53 1.70 1.30 5.90
C SER A 53 0.59 2.12 6.56
N LEU A 54 -0.65 2.05 6.07
CA LEU A 54 -1.82 2.66 6.70
C LEU A 54 -2.15 1.97 8.03
N LEU A 55 -2.15 0.64 8.07
CA LEU A 55 -2.38 -0.15 9.28
C LEU A 55 -1.31 0.12 10.35
N GLN A 56 -0.03 0.22 9.96
CA GLN A 56 1.06 0.64 10.84
C GLN A 56 0.93 2.09 11.33
N MET A 57 0.12 2.93 10.69
CA MET A 57 -0.15 4.28 11.16
C MET A 57 -1.24 4.29 12.25
N ILE A 58 -2.16 3.32 12.21
CA ILE A 58 -3.21 3.13 13.22
C ILE A 58 -2.62 2.55 14.52
N GLN A 59 -1.56 1.73 14.41
CA GLN A 59 -0.82 1.25 15.57
C GLN A 59 0.32 2.20 15.92
N PRO A 60 0.38 2.78 17.13
CA PRO A 60 1.49 3.65 17.50
C PRO A 60 2.79 2.83 17.41
N PRO A 61 3.83 3.33 16.71
CA PRO A 61 5.05 2.57 16.52
C PRO A 61 5.68 2.24 17.88
N ILE A 62 6.23 1.03 18.02
CA ILE A 62 6.71 0.45 19.29
C ILE A 62 7.71 1.37 20.03
N MET A 63 8.43 2.22 19.29
CA MET A 63 9.33 3.24 19.84
C MET A 63 8.60 4.35 20.61
N GLU A 64 7.44 4.80 20.14
CA GLU A 64 6.59 5.79 20.83
C GLU A 64 5.94 5.17 22.08
N GLN A 65 5.49 3.91 21.99
CA GLN A 65 4.98 3.17 23.15
C GLN A 65 6.03 2.98 24.26
N LYS A 66 7.30 2.73 23.91
CA LYS A 66 8.40 2.64 24.90
C LYS A 66 8.65 3.96 25.62
N ARG A 67 8.56 5.11 24.93
CA ARG A 67 8.75 6.44 25.54
C ARG A 67 7.65 6.78 26.54
N GLU A 68 6.39 6.47 26.25
CA GLU A 68 5.30 6.66 27.21
C GLU A 68 5.45 5.75 28.44
N LYS A 69 5.85 4.49 28.23
CA LYS A 69 6.06 3.55 29.34
C LYS A 69 7.22 4.01 30.24
N GLN A 70 8.33 4.47 29.68
CA GLN A 70 9.44 5.03 30.45
C GLN A 70 9.08 6.30 31.22
N ARG A 71 8.29 7.22 30.62
CA ARG A 71 7.82 8.41 31.34
C ARG A 71 6.90 8.07 32.50
N LYS A 72 6.05 7.03 32.38
CA LYS A 72 5.20 6.58 33.49
C LYS A 72 6.00 5.92 34.62
N THR A 73 7.10 5.23 34.31
CA THR A 73 7.95 4.58 35.34
C THR A 73 8.86 5.56 36.07
N TYR A 74 9.18 6.72 35.49
CA TYR A 74 10.03 7.73 36.14
C TYR A 74 9.27 8.69 37.08
N ASN A 75 7.94 8.75 36.97
CA ASN A 75 7.07 9.57 37.82
C ASN A 75 6.46 8.78 39.01
N HIS A 76 7.10 7.68 39.42
CA HIS A 76 6.77 6.91 40.62
C HIS A 76 8.04 6.68 41.41
#